data_AF-A0A3A1P651-F1
#
_entry.id   AF-A0A3A1P651-F1
#
_cell.length_a   1.000
_cell.length_b   1.000
_cell.length_c   1.000
_cell.angle_alpha   90.00
_cell.angle_beta   90.00
_cell.angle_gamma   90.00
#
_symmetry.space_group_name_H-M   'P 1'
#
loop_
_entity.id
_entity.type
_entity.pdbx_description
1 polymer ?
#
loop_
_entity_poly.entity_id
_entity_poly.type
_entity_poly.pdbx_seq_one_letter_code
_entity_poly.pdbx_strand_id
1 'polypeptide(L)'
;MTDTRCWEIDRLAAKRLLDCLKIEVPPAMIDEVATAFADHRAEVQRWTADRVQSRIIGVLEEQSVHDFAQRDADWANGFIAAEQMVARLSLNELLDQPHGKAQSKGQVLRSLVRGARKRSAIVEKRSG
;
A
#
# COMPACT_ATOMS: atom_id res chain seq x y z
N MET A 1 14.26 4.32 -5.07
CA MET A 1 15.53 3.60 -5.34
C MET A 1 15.23 2.13 -5.71
N THR A 2 14.28 1.88 -6.61
CA THR A 2 13.55 0.60 -6.58
C THR A 2 13.22 0.02 -7.96
N ASP A 3 12.91 0.82 -8.98
CA ASP A 3 12.49 0.28 -10.28
C ASP A 3 13.54 -0.58 -10.98
N THR A 4 14.82 -0.16 -10.98
CA THR A 4 15.89 -0.91 -11.64
C THR A 4 16.15 -2.27 -11.00
N ARG A 5 16.04 -2.38 -9.66
CA ARG A 5 16.22 -3.65 -8.95
C ARG A 5 15.03 -4.58 -9.13
N CYS A 6 13.82 -4.03 -9.13
CA CYS A 6 12.62 -4.81 -9.36
C CYS A 6 12.59 -5.38 -10.79
N TRP A 7 13.03 -4.59 -11.77
CA TRP A 7 13.19 -5.05 -13.14
C TRP A 7 14.18 -6.22 -13.29
N GLU A 8 15.34 -6.16 -12.61
CA GLU A 8 16.31 -7.27 -12.62
C GLU A 8 15.76 -8.54 -11.98
N ILE A 9 14.94 -8.41 -10.93
CA ILE A 9 14.25 -9.54 -10.29
C ILE A 9 13.24 -10.17 -11.25
N ASP A 10 12.40 -9.36 -11.90
CA ASP A 10 11.39 -9.84 -12.85
C ASP A 10 12.06 -10.55 -14.04
N ARG A 11 13.18 -10.00 -14.54
CA ARG A 11 14.00 -10.61 -15.59
C ARG A 11 14.63 -11.93 -15.17
N LEU A 12 15.14 -12.02 -13.94
CA LEU A 12 15.69 -13.26 -13.39
C LEU A 12 14.59 -14.32 -13.20
N ALA A 13 13.41 -13.92 -12.73
CA ALA A 13 12.26 -14.81 -12.57
C ALA A 13 11.78 -15.33 -13.93
N ALA A 14 11.67 -14.46 -14.94
CA ALA A 14 11.35 -14.83 -16.31
C ALA A 14 12.32 -15.88 -16.87
N LYS A 15 13.63 -15.62 -16.75
CA LYS A 15 14.65 -16.56 -17.19
C LYS A 15 14.53 -17.91 -16.46
N ARG A 16 14.40 -17.90 -15.13
CA ARG A 16 14.26 -19.14 -14.35
C ARG A 16 13.02 -19.94 -14.73
N LEU A 17 11.89 -19.27 -14.98
CA LEU A 17 10.67 -19.94 -15.42
C LEU A 17 10.90 -20.65 -16.77
N LEU A 18 11.48 -19.96 -17.73
CA LEU A 18 11.77 -20.50 -19.07
C LEU A 18 12.76 -21.68 -19.00
N ASP A 19 13.82 -21.53 -18.19
CA ASP A 19 14.81 -22.59 -17.94
C ASP A 19 14.15 -23.83 -17.31
N CYS A 20 13.29 -23.65 -16.30
CA CYS A 20 12.55 -24.75 -15.65
C CYS A 20 11.62 -25.48 -16.62
N LEU A 21 11.00 -24.75 -17.55
CA LEU A 21 10.13 -25.31 -18.59
C LEU A 21 10.93 -25.87 -19.78
N LYS A 22 12.26 -25.73 -19.78
CA LYS A 22 13.17 -26.14 -20.86
C LYS A 22 12.82 -25.48 -22.20
N ILE A 23 12.36 -24.24 -22.16
CA ILE A 23 12.04 -23.45 -23.35
C ILE A 23 13.23 -22.55 -23.66
N GLU A 24 13.94 -22.86 -24.74
CA GLU A 24 14.98 -21.97 -25.25
C GLU A 24 14.34 -20.84 -26.04
N VAL A 25 14.59 -19.60 -25.61
CA VAL A 25 14.04 -18.41 -26.26
C VAL A 25 15.13 -17.36 -26.48
N PRO A 26 14.99 -16.50 -27.49
CA PRO A 26 15.89 -15.37 -27.67
C PRO A 26 15.79 -14.39 -26.49
N PRO A 27 16.85 -13.61 -26.19
CA PRO A 27 16.86 -12.65 -25.09
C PRO A 27 15.68 -11.66 -25.10
N ALA A 28 15.21 -11.25 -26.29
CA ALA A 28 14.06 -10.36 -26.42
C ALA A 28 12.77 -10.95 -25.79
N MET A 29 12.58 -12.26 -25.90
CA MET A 29 11.41 -12.93 -25.34
C MET A 29 11.51 -13.10 -23.82
N ILE A 30 12.73 -13.14 -23.25
CA ILE A 30 12.93 -13.08 -21.81
C ILE A 30 12.43 -11.74 -21.26
N ASP A 31 12.70 -10.64 -21.98
CA ASP A 31 12.28 -9.30 -21.58
C ASP A 31 10.75 -9.11 -21.71
N GLU A 32 10.11 -9.75 -22.69
CA GLU A 32 8.65 -9.80 -22.80
C GLU A 32 8.02 -10.55 -21.60
N VAL A 33 8.55 -11.72 -21.25
CA VAL A 33 8.08 -12.47 -20.07
C VAL A 33 8.34 -11.69 -18.78
N ALA A 34 9.49 -11.00 -18.67
CA ALA A 34 9.80 -10.12 -17.54
C ALA A 34 8.78 -8.97 -17.40
N THR A 35 8.31 -8.43 -18.54
CA THR A 35 7.25 -7.41 -18.56
C THR A 35 5.95 -7.98 -17.99
N ALA A 36 5.56 -9.20 -18.39
CA ALA A 36 4.38 -9.86 -17.82
C ALA A 36 4.49 -10.08 -16.29
N PHE A 37 5.69 -10.40 -15.78
CA PHE A 37 5.94 -10.46 -14.34
C PHE A 37 5.81 -9.10 -13.66
N ALA A 38 6.33 -8.03 -14.27
CA ALA A 38 6.22 -6.68 -13.75
C ALA A 38 4.76 -6.21 -13.68
N ASP A 39 3.98 -6.47 -14.73
CA ASP A 39 2.55 -6.17 -14.79
C ASP A 39 1.78 -6.94 -13.72
N HIS A 40 2.03 -8.25 -13.60
CA HIS A 40 1.41 -9.08 -12.57
C HIS A 40 1.76 -8.59 -11.16
N ARG A 41 3.01 -8.20 -10.90
CA ARG A 41 3.44 -7.65 -9.62
C ARG A 41 2.70 -6.34 -9.31
N ALA A 42 2.54 -5.46 -10.29
CA ALA A 42 1.80 -4.21 -10.12
C ALA A 42 0.30 -4.46 -9.84
N GLU A 43 -0.31 -5.43 -10.52
CA GLU A 43 -1.69 -5.85 -10.30
C GLU A 43 -1.90 -6.43 -8.90
N VAL A 44 -1.04 -7.37 -8.48
CA VAL A 44 -1.11 -7.98 -7.14
C VAL A 44 -0.90 -6.94 -6.04
N GLN A 45 0.02 -6.00 -6.22
CA GLN A 45 0.23 -4.91 -5.26
C GLN A 45 -1.04 -4.05 -5.13
N ARG A 46 -1.66 -3.69 -6.27
CA ARG A 46 -2.93 -2.95 -6.31
C ARG A 46 -4.04 -3.69 -5.58
N TRP A 47 -4.27 -4.95 -5.96
CA TRP A 47 -5.29 -5.80 -5.34
C TRP A 47 -5.08 -5.96 -3.83
N THR A 48 -3.82 -6.13 -3.40
CA THR A 48 -3.49 -6.24 -1.98
C THR A 48 -3.81 -4.95 -1.23
N ALA A 49 -3.45 -3.80 -1.78
CA ALA A 49 -3.76 -2.52 -1.16
C ALA A 49 -5.28 -2.27 -1.10
N ASP A 50 -6.02 -2.54 -2.17
CA ASP A 50 -7.48 -2.40 -2.21
C ASP A 50 -8.13 -3.27 -1.14
N ARG A 51 -7.63 -4.50 -0.96
CA ARG A 51 -8.10 -5.43 0.07
C ARG A 51 -7.78 -4.94 1.48
N VAL A 52 -6.58 -4.41 1.71
CA VAL A 52 -6.18 -3.83 3.01
C VAL A 52 -7.05 -2.61 3.32
N GLN A 53 -7.24 -1.71 2.36
CA GLN A 53 -8.08 -0.53 2.49
C GLN A 53 -9.53 -0.90 2.79
N SER A 54 -10.12 -1.82 2.02
CA SER A 54 -11.49 -2.30 2.24
C SER A 54 -11.66 -2.93 3.62
N ARG A 55 -10.66 -3.69 4.10
CA ARG A 55 -10.68 -4.27 5.45
C ARG A 55 -10.63 -3.19 6.53
N ILE A 56 -9.80 -2.16 6.37
CA ILE A 56 -9.71 -1.06 7.34
C ILE A 56 -11.05 -0.31 7.38
N ILE A 57 -11.63 0.02 6.22
CA ILE A 57 -12.94 0.69 6.12
C ILE A 57 -14.03 -0.16 6.80
N GLY A 58 -14.13 -1.46 6.48
CA GLY A 58 -15.15 -2.32 7.10
C GLY A 58 -15.03 -2.41 8.62
N VAL A 59 -13.81 -2.48 9.17
CA VAL A 59 -13.58 -2.47 10.62
C VAL A 59 -13.96 -1.10 11.24
N LEU A 60 -13.72 -0.01 10.53
CA LEU A 60 -14.12 1.32 10.96
C LEU A 60 -15.65 1.44 10.96
N GLU A 61 -16.33 1.09 9.86
CA GLU A 61 -17.79 1.13 9.74
C GLU A 61 -18.47 0.32 10.85
N GLU A 62 -18.04 -0.93 11.07
CA GLU A 62 -18.59 -1.80 12.12
C GLU A 62 -18.43 -1.21 13.52
N GLN A 63 -17.26 -0.65 13.83
CA GLN A 63 -17.01 0.01 15.11
C GLN A 63 -17.83 1.29 15.27
N SER A 64 -18.03 2.02 14.17
CA SER A 64 -18.75 3.29 14.16
C SER A 64 -20.22 3.12 14.53
N VAL A 65 -20.86 2.02 14.08
CA VAL A 65 -22.25 1.67 14.43
C VAL A 65 -22.45 1.54 15.94
N HIS A 66 -21.43 1.06 16.66
CA HIS A 66 -21.48 0.94 18.12
C HIS A 66 -21.10 2.23 18.86
N ASP A 67 -20.10 2.96 18.36
CA ASP A 67 -19.53 4.11 19.09
C ASP A 67 -20.29 5.43 18.83
N PHE A 68 -20.89 5.63 17.65
CA PHE A 68 -21.64 6.87 17.34
C PHE A 68 -22.87 7.08 18.26
N ALA A 69 -23.44 6.00 18.80
CA ALA A 69 -24.54 6.08 19.75
C ALA A 69 -24.10 6.51 21.16
N GLN A 70 -22.80 6.44 21.49
CA GLN A 70 -22.27 6.62 22.85
C GLN A 70 -21.25 7.76 22.99
N ARG A 71 -20.88 8.43 21.90
CA ARG A 71 -19.77 9.39 21.86
C ARG A 71 -20.23 10.78 21.42
N ASP A 72 -19.47 11.78 21.83
CA ASP A 72 -19.75 13.19 21.53
C ASP A 72 -19.43 13.57 20.07
N ALA A 73 -19.88 14.76 19.68
CA ALA A 73 -19.71 15.28 18.33
C ALA A 73 -18.23 15.49 17.94
N ASP A 74 -17.36 15.76 18.92
CA ASP A 74 -15.93 15.96 18.67
C ASP A 74 -15.23 14.63 18.35
N TRP A 75 -15.59 13.56 19.05
CA TRP A 75 -15.13 12.21 18.73
C TRP A 75 -15.61 11.77 17.34
N ALA A 76 -16.89 12.02 17.03
CA ALA A 76 -17.49 11.74 15.73
C ALA A 76 -16.76 12.43 14.56
N ASN A 77 -16.46 13.72 14.70
CA ASN A 77 -15.72 14.48 13.70
C ASN A 77 -14.28 13.96 13.54
N GLY A 78 -13.62 13.59 14.64
CA GLY A 78 -12.30 12.97 14.61
C GLY A 78 -12.27 11.62 13.91
N PHE A 79 -13.34 10.82 14.07
CA PHE A 79 -13.51 9.53 13.41
C PHE A 79 -13.64 9.69 11.89
N ILE A 80 -14.53 10.58 11.44
CA ILE A 80 -14.73 10.89 10.01
C ILE A 80 -13.43 11.39 9.38
N ALA A 81 -12.70 12.27 10.07
CA ALA A 81 -11.41 12.76 9.58
C ALA A 81 -10.37 11.63 9.43
N ALA A 82 -10.33 10.67 10.36
CA ALA A 82 -9.43 9.53 10.29
C ALA A 82 -9.79 8.58 9.14
N GLU A 83 -11.07 8.34 8.90
CA GLU A 83 -11.57 7.54 7.77
C GLU A 83 -11.18 8.18 6.42
N GLN A 84 -11.38 9.49 6.28
CA GLN A 84 -10.96 10.24 5.09
C GLN A 84 -9.45 10.20 4.87
N MET A 85 -8.66 10.14 5.95
CA MET A 85 -7.20 9.97 5.85
C MET A 85 -6.82 8.58 5.34
N VAL A 86 -7.48 7.53 5.82
CA VAL A 86 -7.27 6.14 5.34
C VAL A 86 -7.63 6.02 3.87
N ALA A 87 -8.75 6.60 3.46
CA ALA A 87 -9.21 6.58 2.07
C ALA A 87 -8.25 7.26 1.09
N ARG A 88 -7.36 8.12 1.58
CA ARG A 88 -6.34 8.86 0.79
C ARG A 88 -4.94 8.25 0.86
N LEU A 89 -4.76 7.12 1.56
CA LEU A 89 -3.45 6.48 1.65
C LEU A 89 -3.04 5.93 0.28
N SER A 90 -1.77 6.12 -0.06
CA SER A 90 -1.23 5.54 -1.29
C SER A 90 -0.93 4.05 -1.12
N LEU A 91 -0.81 3.35 -2.25
CA LEU A 91 -0.45 1.93 -2.34
C LEU A 91 0.74 1.58 -1.44
N ASN A 92 1.82 2.35 -1.54
CA ASN A 92 3.04 2.11 -0.78
C ASN A 92 2.82 2.33 0.71
N GLU A 93 1.93 3.22 1.12
CA GLU A 93 1.67 3.50 2.54
C GLU A 93 0.81 2.43 3.20
N LEU A 94 -0.05 1.78 2.42
CA LEU A 94 -0.80 0.61 2.85
C LEU A 94 0.13 -0.61 2.96
N LEU A 95 1.09 -0.76 2.03
CA LEU A 95 1.99 -1.90 1.96
C LEU A 95 3.25 -1.77 2.84
N ASP A 96 3.73 -0.56 3.13
CA ASP A 96 4.87 -0.30 4.05
C ASP A 96 4.43 -0.22 5.52
N GLN A 97 3.17 -0.52 5.86
CA GLN A 97 2.78 -0.61 7.26
C GLN A 97 3.58 -1.73 7.93
N PRO A 98 4.37 -1.42 8.99
CA PRO A 98 5.24 -2.41 9.60
C PRO A 98 4.41 -3.57 10.11
N HIS A 99 4.56 -4.74 9.47
CA HIS A 99 4.06 -6.01 9.97
C HIS A 99 4.86 -6.39 11.22
N GLY A 100 4.45 -5.90 12.39
CA GLY A 100 5.16 -6.15 13.64
C GLY A 100 4.41 -5.66 14.86
N LYS A 101 3.91 -6.63 15.65
CA LYS A 101 3.08 -6.53 16.87
C LYS A 101 1.83 -5.66 16.74
N ALA A 102 0.70 -6.15 17.27
CA ALA A 102 -0.56 -5.43 17.29
C ALA A 102 -0.36 -4.00 17.83
N GLN A 103 -0.38 -3.02 16.95
CA GLN A 103 -0.23 -1.62 17.33
C GLN A 103 -1.51 -1.16 18.00
N SER A 104 -1.41 -0.46 19.12
CA SER A 104 -2.56 0.17 19.75
C SER A 104 -3.19 1.22 18.80
N LYS A 105 -4.50 1.44 18.90
CA LYS A 105 -5.25 2.42 18.07
C LYS A 105 -4.53 3.78 17.98
N GLY A 106 -4.00 4.27 19.11
CA GLY A 106 -3.25 5.52 19.17
C GLY A 106 -1.88 5.48 18.47
N GLN A 107 -1.22 4.32 18.38
CA GLN A 107 0.04 4.18 17.63
C GLN A 107 -0.20 4.25 16.13
N VAL A 108 -1.25 3.58 15.63
CA VAL A 108 -1.65 3.63 14.22
C VAL A 108 -2.01 5.07 13.83
N LEU A 109 -2.90 5.73 14.60
CA LEU A 109 -3.29 7.13 14.38
C LEU A 109 -2.09 8.09 14.38
N ARG A 110 -1.19 7.96 15.37
CA ARG A 110 0.02 8.79 15.42
C ARG A 110 0.97 8.50 14.25
N SER A 111 1.04 7.26 13.76
CA SER A 111 1.82 6.91 12.58
C SER A 111 1.24 7.57 11.31
N LEU A 112 -0.08 7.48 11.12
CA LEU A 112 -0.79 8.10 10.00
C LEU A 112 -0.67 9.63 10.02
N VAL A 113 -0.85 10.27 11.18
CA VAL A 113 -0.66 11.72 11.35
C VAL A 113 0.78 12.13 11.09
N ARG A 114 1.77 11.36 11.57
CA ARG A 114 3.19 11.62 11.28
C ARG A 114 3.50 11.48 9.78
N GLY A 115 2.93 10.49 9.10
CA GLY A 115 3.05 10.31 7.66
C GLY A 115 2.48 11.51 6.89
N ALA A 116 1.27 11.96 7.26
CA ALA A 116 0.63 13.11 6.65
C ALA A 116 1.42 14.42 6.84
N ARG A 117 1.93 14.69 8.05
CA ARG A 117 2.73 15.90 8.34
C ARG A 117 4.05 15.96 7.57
N LYS A 118 4.72 14.81 7.39
CA LYS A 118 5.95 14.75 6.58
C LYS A 118 5.70 15.17 5.14
N ARG A 119 4.53 14.87 4.58
CA ARG A 119 4.16 15.27 3.20
C ARG A 119 3.92 16.77 3.08
N SER A 120 3.22 17.38 4.03
CA SER A 120 3.02 18.84 4.04
C SER A 120 4.36 19.60 4.10
N ALA A 121 5.31 19.14 4.92
CA ALA A 121 6.63 19.75 5.02
C ALA A 121 7.52 19.55 3.76
N ILE A 122 7.28 18.48 2.98
CA ILE A 122 7.99 18.23 1.72
C ILE A 122 7.42 19.08 0.57
N VAL A 123 6.10 19.32 0.57
CA VAL A 123 5.44 20.22 -0.40
C VAL A 123 5.88 21.67 -0.15
N GLU A 124 5.96 22.10 1.10
CA GLU A 124 6.36 23.47 1.48
C GLU A 124 7.83 23.79 1.12
N LYS A 125 8.73 22.79 1.14
CA LYS A 125 10.13 22.95 0.71
C LYS A 125 10.37 22.99 -0.80
N ARG A 126 9.37 22.64 -1.62
CA ARG A 126 9.48 22.67 -3.10
C ARG A 126 8.84 23.91 -3.73
N SER A 127 8.18 24.74 -2.93
CA SER A 127 7.49 25.96 -3.39
C SER A 127 8.16 27.25 -2.90
N GLY A 128 9.39 27.16 -2.36
CA GLY A 128 10.22 28.30 -1.94
C GLY A 128 11.52 28.35 -2.71
#